data_AF-A0A5J4QTK9-F1
#
_entry.id   AF-A0A5J4QTK9-F1
#
_cell.length_a   1.000
_cell.length_b   1.000
_cell.length_c   1.000
_cell.angle_alpha   90.00
_cell.angle_beta   90.00
_cell.angle_gamma   90.00
#
_symmetry.space_group_name_H-M   'P 1'
#
loop_
_entity.id
_entity.type
_entity.pdbx_description
1 polymer ?
#
loop_
_entity_poly.entity_id
_entity_poly.type
_entity_poly.pdbx_seq_one_letter_code
_entity_poly.pdbx_strand_id
1 'polypeptide(L)'
;MLFQMQENVGIFNALQKWDVIYLILNCCQDNLNNILIFVSKKRCSTLRSFLIHMQIEELLGVLNAQKEIRAFKDCPIIYSVAIHAGKTAADLSVLLGVSKSKIYRIIQSYNKQGKEWRVAKQWGGRMEARSLMSLEEERKLLKEVETEALSGQILIYKDIKGKIELKMGREVSDDYVWDLFKGHHWKKKVPRGSHPKSEEGTRQEYKKNSRN
;
A
#
# COMPACT_ATOMS: atom_id res chain seq x y z
N MET A 1 -16.44 17.46 -86.65
CA MET A 1 -17.82 17.72 -86.19
C MET A 1 -17.79 17.92 -84.68
N LEU A 2 -18.56 18.89 -84.24
CA LEU A 2 -18.67 19.43 -82.87
C LEU A 2 -19.37 18.48 -81.87
N PHE A 3 -19.38 18.94 -80.59
CA PHE A 3 -20.26 18.57 -79.45
C PHE A 3 -19.91 17.26 -78.72
N GLN A 4 -20.01 17.10 -77.39
CA GLN A 4 -20.14 17.93 -76.18
C GLN A 4 -19.98 16.93 -74.99
N MET A 5 -19.23 17.25 -73.92
CA MET A 5 -19.70 17.53 -72.55
C MET A 5 -20.38 16.38 -71.75
N GLN A 6 -19.78 16.18 -70.56
CA GLN A 6 -20.36 15.80 -69.26
C GLN A 6 -20.54 14.33 -68.83
N GLU A 7 -19.72 14.02 -67.81
CA GLU A 7 -20.05 13.40 -66.51
C GLU A 7 -20.76 12.04 -66.49
N ASN A 8 -20.05 11.02 -66.00
CA ASN A 8 -20.48 10.43 -64.73
C ASN A 8 -19.33 9.81 -63.94
N VAL A 9 -19.28 10.27 -62.69
CA VAL A 9 -18.36 9.91 -61.63
C VAL A 9 -18.82 8.60 -61.00
N GLY A 10 -17.86 7.73 -60.66
CA GLY A 10 -18.04 6.70 -59.64
C GLY A 10 -18.22 5.30 -60.20
N ILE A 11 -17.15 4.52 -60.13
CA ILE A 11 -17.10 3.06 -59.89
C ILE A 11 -15.62 2.60 -59.71
N PHE A 12 -14.63 3.44 -60.00
CA PHE A 12 -13.23 3.16 -59.69
C PHE A 12 -12.86 3.60 -58.27
N ASN A 13 -13.10 2.76 -57.26
CA ASN A 13 -12.32 2.66 -56.00
C ASN A 13 -12.94 1.69 -54.96
N ALA A 14 -13.30 0.46 -55.37
CA ALA A 14 -13.78 -0.55 -54.43
C ALA A 14 -12.93 -1.84 -54.37
N LEU A 15 -11.87 -1.94 -55.17
CA LEU A 15 -11.08 -3.17 -55.34
C LEU A 15 -9.60 -3.06 -54.91
N GLN A 16 -9.26 -2.10 -54.06
CA GLN A 16 -7.93 -2.05 -53.40
C GLN A 16 -8.00 -1.95 -51.86
N LYS A 17 -9.20 -2.04 -51.27
CA LYS A 17 -9.38 -1.95 -49.81
C LYS A 17 -9.60 -3.30 -49.11
N TRP A 18 -9.79 -4.38 -49.87
CA TRP A 18 -10.07 -5.71 -49.33
C TRP A 18 -8.85 -6.63 -49.22
N ASP A 19 -7.75 -6.33 -49.93
CA ASP A 19 -6.52 -7.14 -49.86
C ASP A 19 -5.60 -6.78 -48.68
N VAL A 20 -5.78 -5.62 -48.04
CA VAL A 20 -5.02 -5.23 -46.83
C VAL A 20 -5.64 -5.85 -45.56
N ILE A 21 -6.93 -6.20 -45.59
CA ILE A 21 -7.62 -6.77 -44.42
C ILE A 21 -7.24 -8.25 -44.23
N TYR A 22 -6.95 -8.98 -45.30
CA TYR A 22 -6.63 -10.42 -45.22
C TYR A 22 -5.19 -10.75 -44.80
N LEU A 23 -4.28 -9.77 -44.80
CA LEU A 23 -2.89 -9.96 -44.36
C LEU A 23 -2.66 -9.58 -42.88
N ILE A 24 -3.58 -8.84 -42.26
CA ILE A 24 -3.51 -8.52 -40.82
C ILE A 24 -4.11 -9.64 -39.95
N LEU A 25 -4.94 -10.51 -40.53
CA LEU A 25 -5.63 -11.58 -39.80
C LEU A 25 -4.84 -12.91 -39.69
N ASN A 26 -3.65 -13.03 -40.29
CA ASN A 26 -2.84 -14.27 -40.23
C ASN A 26 -1.45 -14.09 -39.60
N CYS A 27 -1.17 -12.95 -38.96
CA CYS A 27 0.13 -12.71 -38.29
C CYS A 27 -0.01 -12.39 -36.79
N CYS A 28 -1.10 -12.85 -36.16
CA CYS A 28 -1.34 -12.65 -34.72
C CYS A 28 -1.82 -13.95 -34.05
N GLN A 29 -1.13 -15.05 -34.36
CA GLN A 29 -1.16 -16.27 -33.58
C GLN A 29 0.10 -16.35 -32.70
N ASP A 30 0.48 -15.24 -32.05
CA ASP A 30 1.50 -15.25 -31.00
C ASP A 30 1.26 -14.06 -30.08
N ASN A 31 1.33 -14.32 -28.77
CA ASN A 31 1.32 -13.35 -27.66
C ASN A 31 -0.06 -12.80 -27.19
N LEU A 32 -0.84 -13.69 -26.57
CA LEU A 32 -1.99 -13.35 -25.69
C LEU A 32 -1.53 -12.79 -24.33
N ASN A 33 -0.82 -11.66 -24.30
CA ASN A 33 -0.57 -10.91 -23.06
C ASN A 33 -0.50 -9.42 -23.35
N ASN A 34 -1.42 -8.67 -22.73
CA ASN A 34 -1.53 -7.20 -22.76
C ASN A 34 -1.90 -6.56 -24.12
N ILE A 35 -3.20 -6.36 -24.35
CA ILE A 35 -3.70 -5.09 -24.89
C ILE A 35 -5.02 -4.74 -24.19
N LEU A 36 -4.94 -3.59 -23.50
CA LEU A 36 -5.97 -2.68 -23.04
C LEU A 36 -7.33 -2.82 -23.76
N ILE A 37 -8.35 -3.24 -23.02
CA ILE A 37 -9.75 -2.99 -23.40
C ILE A 37 -10.26 -1.82 -22.53
N PHE A 38 -10.08 -0.61 -23.05
CA PHE A 38 -10.86 0.57 -22.66
C PHE A 38 -12.25 0.44 -23.31
N VAL A 39 -13.10 -0.45 -22.80
CA VAL A 39 -14.51 -0.54 -23.21
C VAL A 39 -15.34 0.41 -22.36
N SER A 40 -16.10 1.23 -23.07
CA SER A 40 -17.07 2.20 -22.59
C SER A 40 -17.74 1.77 -21.27
N LYS A 41 -17.64 2.66 -20.29
CA LYS A 41 -18.25 2.55 -18.96
C LYS A 41 -19.78 2.67 -19.05
N LYS A 42 -20.46 1.68 -19.63
CA LYS A 42 -21.86 1.45 -19.27
C LYS A 42 -21.85 0.97 -17.83
N ARG A 43 -22.54 1.69 -16.94
CA ARG A 43 -22.82 1.25 -15.56
C ARG A 43 -23.60 -0.07 -15.63
N CYS A 44 -22.89 -1.17 -15.81
CA CYS A 44 -23.47 -2.50 -15.76
C CYS A 44 -23.69 -2.83 -14.28
N SER A 45 -24.91 -3.18 -13.93
CA SER A 45 -25.34 -3.54 -12.57
C SER A 45 -24.74 -4.85 -12.06
N THR A 46 -24.10 -5.63 -12.94
CA THR A 46 -23.53 -6.94 -12.64
C THR A 46 -22.04 -6.85 -12.30
N LEU A 47 -21.60 -7.67 -11.34
CA LEU A 47 -20.20 -7.80 -10.94
C LEU A 47 -19.39 -8.63 -11.95
N ARG A 48 -19.46 -8.27 -13.24
CA ARG A 48 -18.80 -8.99 -14.35
C ARG A 48 -17.26 -8.90 -14.31
N SER A 49 -16.70 -8.05 -13.44
CA SER A 49 -15.26 -7.81 -13.33
C SER A 49 -14.56 -8.60 -12.21
N PHE A 50 -15.19 -9.58 -11.56
CA PHE A 50 -14.53 -10.38 -10.52
C PHE A 50 -13.57 -11.39 -11.16
N LEU A 51 -12.28 -11.33 -10.80
CA LEU A 51 -11.27 -12.27 -11.26
C LEU A 51 -11.08 -13.35 -10.18
N ILE A 52 -11.29 -14.61 -10.55
CA ILE A 52 -11.11 -15.75 -9.64
C ILE A 52 -9.61 -16.03 -9.55
N HIS A 53 -8.98 -15.58 -8.46
CA HIS A 53 -7.56 -15.85 -8.18
C HIS A 53 -7.33 -17.09 -7.32
N MET A 54 -8.41 -17.74 -6.86
CA MET A 54 -8.38 -18.80 -5.86
C MET A 54 -9.57 -19.77 -6.06
N GLN A 55 -9.35 -21.07 -5.84
CA GLN A 55 -10.42 -22.07 -5.86
C GLN A 55 -11.40 -21.83 -4.70
N ILE A 56 -12.66 -22.26 -4.84
CA ILE A 56 -13.72 -22.01 -3.82
C ILE A 56 -13.37 -22.67 -2.48
N GLU A 57 -12.81 -23.88 -2.51
CA GLU A 57 -12.38 -24.61 -1.32
C GLU A 57 -11.24 -23.90 -0.57
N GLU A 58 -10.28 -23.34 -1.33
CA GLU A 58 -9.16 -22.58 -0.78
C GLU A 58 -9.68 -21.27 -0.14
N LEU A 59 -10.69 -20.60 -0.74
CA LEU A 59 -11.35 -19.44 -0.13
C LEU A 59 -12.07 -19.76 1.18
N LEU A 60 -12.69 -20.94 1.29
CA LEU A 60 -13.32 -21.43 2.53
C LEU A 60 -12.27 -21.67 3.62
N GLY A 61 -11.14 -22.29 3.27
CA GLY A 61 -10.02 -22.47 4.18
C GLY A 61 -9.49 -21.13 4.70
N VAL A 62 -9.29 -20.16 3.78
CA VAL A 62 -8.87 -18.80 4.13
C VAL A 62 -9.89 -18.16 5.07
N LEU A 63 -11.19 -18.22 4.77
CA LEU A 63 -12.26 -17.66 5.59
C LEU A 63 -12.23 -18.19 7.03
N ASN A 64 -12.13 -19.51 7.20
CA ASN A 64 -12.13 -20.16 8.51
C ASN A 64 -10.84 -19.91 9.30
N ALA A 65 -9.72 -19.71 8.63
CA ALA A 65 -8.43 -19.45 9.26
C ALA A 65 -8.24 -17.98 9.71
N GLN A 66 -9.10 -17.05 9.27
CA GLN A 66 -8.92 -15.63 9.58
C GLN A 66 -9.11 -15.31 11.07
N LYS A 67 -8.10 -14.67 11.66
CA LYS A 67 -8.15 -14.13 13.05
C LYS A 67 -8.36 -12.62 13.10
N GLU A 68 -8.07 -11.91 12.01
CA GLU A 68 -8.15 -10.44 11.94
C GLU A 68 -9.60 -10.00 11.66
N ILE A 69 -10.10 -9.04 12.45
CA ILE A 69 -11.52 -8.65 12.44
C ILE A 69 -11.98 -8.15 11.05
N ARG A 70 -11.14 -7.43 10.31
CA ARG A 70 -11.53 -6.87 9.01
C ARG A 70 -11.47 -7.93 7.91
N ALA A 71 -10.43 -8.76 7.89
CA ALA A 71 -10.36 -9.93 7.02
C ALA A 71 -11.57 -10.83 7.25
N PHE A 72 -11.93 -11.10 8.51
CA PHE A 72 -13.14 -11.87 8.84
C PHE A 72 -14.43 -11.25 8.29
N LYS A 73 -14.55 -9.91 8.27
CA LYS A 73 -15.72 -9.21 7.69
C LYS A 73 -15.69 -9.12 6.17
N ASP A 74 -14.51 -9.14 5.57
CA ASP A 74 -14.35 -8.88 4.13
C ASP A 74 -14.22 -10.18 3.31
N CYS A 75 -13.69 -11.27 3.88
CA CYS A 75 -13.59 -12.60 3.25
C CYS A 75 -14.97 -13.19 2.87
N PRO A 76 -16.04 -13.10 3.69
CA PRO A 76 -17.37 -13.57 3.31
C PRO A 76 -17.91 -12.89 2.05
N ILE A 77 -17.52 -11.63 1.80
CA ILE A 77 -17.96 -10.88 0.62
C ILE A 77 -17.36 -11.51 -0.64
N ILE A 78 -16.07 -11.85 -0.62
CA ILE A 78 -15.41 -12.50 -1.76
C ILE A 78 -15.97 -13.91 -1.99
N TYR A 79 -16.13 -14.68 -0.92
CA TYR A 79 -16.71 -16.01 -0.99
C TYR A 79 -18.12 -16.00 -1.59
N SER A 80 -18.96 -15.06 -1.15
CA SER A 80 -20.33 -14.92 -1.68
C SER A 80 -20.36 -14.50 -3.14
N VAL A 81 -19.42 -13.66 -3.58
CA VAL A 81 -19.27 -13.28 -5.00
C VAL A 81 -18.82 -14.47 -5.84
N ALA A 82 -17.92 -15.30 -5.32
CA ALA A 82 -17.43 -16.49 -6.00
C ALA A 82 -18.51 -17.57 -6.16
N ILE A 83 -19.32 -17.81 -5.13
CA ILE A 83 -20.43 -18.79 -5.19
C ILE A 83 -21.59 -18.28 -6.03
N HIS A 84 -21.96 -17.01 -5.88
CA HIS A 84 -23.09 -16.43 -6.58
C HIS A 84 -22.66 -15.71 -7.85
N ALA A 85 -22.00 -16.44 -8.75
CA ALA A 85 -21.57 -15.92 -10.04
C ALA A 85 -22.77 -15.30 -10.79
N GLY A 86 -22.62 -14.03 -11.20
CA GLY A 86 -23.63 -13.30 -11.96
C GLY A 86 -24.63 -12.47 -11.14
N LYS A 87 -24.67 -12.57 -9.81
CA LYS A 87 -25.51 -11.68 -8.98
C LYS A 87 -25.03 -10.23 -9.02
N THR A 88 -25.95 -9.30 -8.84
CA THR A 88 -25.60 -7.88 -8.76
C THR A 88 -25.03 -7.54 -7.38
N ALA A 89 -24.26 -6.45 -7.30
CA ALA A 89 -23.82 -5.93 -6.01
C ALA A 89 -24.99 -5.49 -5.11
N ALA A 90 -26.17 -5.21 -5.70
CA ALA A 90 -27.37 -4.87 -4.93
C ALA A 90 -27.94 -6.08 -4.19
N ASP A 91 -28.02 -7.23 -4.87
CA ASP A 91 -28.53 -8.47 -4.26
C ASP A 91 -27.61 -8.93 -3.13
N LEU A 92 -26.30 -8.89 -3.36
CA LEU A 92 -25.30 -9.22 -2.35
C LEU A 92 -25.28 -8.23 -1.18
N SER A 93 -25.61 -6.96 -1.44
CA SER A 93 -25.70 -5.93 -0.40
C SER A 93 -26.81 -6.25 0.60
N VAL A 94 -27.97 -6.68 0.10
CA VAL A 94 -29.11 -7.12 0.94
C VAL A 94 -28.76 -8.41 1.68
N LEU A 95 -28.17 -9.39 0.99
CA LEU A 95 -27.81 -10.68 1.57
C LEU A 95 -26.80 -10.57 2.72
N LEU A 96 -25.78 -9.74 2.55
CA LEU A 96 -24.66 -9.63 3.49
C LEU A 96 -24.78 -8.46 4.47
N GLY A 97 -25.79 -7.59 4.32
CA GLY A 97 -25.95 -6.38 5.14
C GLY A 97 -24.79 -5.39 4.98
N VAL A 98 -24.15 -5.33 3.81
CA VAL A 98 -23.02 -4.42 3.52
C VAL A 98 -23.35 -3.48 2.38
N SER A 99 -22.77 -2.27 2.37
CA SER A 99 -23.04 -1.33 1.28
C SER A 99 -22.48 -1.78 -0.07
N LYS A 100 -23.17 -1.44 -1.17
CA LYS A 100 -22.70 -1.70 -2.55
C LYS A 100 -21.26 -1.20 -2.77
N SER A 101 -20.95 0.00 -2.26
CA SER A 101 -19.61 0.60 -2.36
C SER A 101 -18.53 -0.24 -1.66
N LYS A 102 -18.85 -0.85 -0.51
CA LYS A 102 -17.93 -1.73 0.20
C LYS A 102 -17.61 -2.99 -0.64
N ILE A 103 -18.63 -3.59 -1.25
CA ILE A 103 -18.48 -4.77 -2.12
C ILE A 103 -17.54 -4.45 -3.29
N TYR A 104 -17.80 -3.38 -4.03
CA TYR A 104 -16.94 -2.96 -5.15
C TYR A 104 -15.49 -2.71 -4.72
N ARG A 105 -15.29 -2.00 -3.60
CA ARG A 105 -13.95 -1.71 -3.08
C ARG A 105 -13.17 -2.97 -2.73
N ILE A 106 -13.85 -3.96 -2.13
CA ILE A 106 -13.24 -5.23 -1.76
C ILE A 106 -12.86 -6.03 -2.99
N ILE A 107 -13.78 -6.17 -3.95
CA ILE A 107 -13.54 -6.87 -5.22
C ILE A 107 -12.40 -6.22 -5.99
N GLN A 108 -12.40 -4.89 -6.15
CA GLN A 108 -11.33 -4.18 -6.85
C GLN A 108 -9.97 -4.40 -6.18
N SER A 109 -9.93 -4.33 -4.85
CA SER A 109 -8.71 -4.53 -4.11
C SER A 109 -8.24 -6.00 -4.20
N TYR A 110 -9.15 -6.97 -4.23
CA TYR A 110 -8.85 -8.39 -4.41
C TYR A 110 -8.29 -8.66 -5.80
N ASN A 111 -8.95 -8.15 -6.85
CA ASN A 111 -8.47 -8.26 -8.23
C ASN A 111 -7.07 -7.65 -8.41
N LYS A 112 -6.72 -6.61 -7.64
CA LYS A 112 -5.40 -5.95 -7.73
C LYS A 112 -4.30 -6.74 -7.01
N GLN A 113 -4.61 -7.37 -5.88
CA GLN A 113 -3.63 -7.98 -4.98
C GLN A 113 -3.67 -9.53 -4.99
N GLY A 114 -4.65 -10.12 -5.68
CA GLY A 114 -4.83 -11.57 -5.77
C GLY A 114 -4.93 -12.24 -4.40
N LYS A 115 -4.22 -13.37 -4.25
CA LYS A 115 -4.17 -14.16 -3.00
C LYS A 115 -3.64 -13.35 -1.80
N GLU A 116 -2.85 -12.30 -2.05
CA GLU A 116 -2.22 -11.50 -1.00
C GLU A 116 -3.09 -10.34 -0.47
N TRP A 117 -4.28 -10.13 -1.02
CA TRP A 117 -5.15 -8.97 -0.75
C TRP A 117 -5.48 -8.66 0.73
N ARG A 118 -5.43 -9.67 1.59
CA ARG A 118 -5.60 -9.55 3.05
C ARG A 118 -4.51 -10.25 3.84
N VAL A 119 -3.39 -10.62 3.21
CA VAL A 119 -2.16 -10.89 3.95
C VAL A 119 -1.88 -9.64 4.77
N ALA A 120 -1.84 -9.81 6.08
CA ALA A 120 -2.04 -8.76 7.08
C ALA A 120 -1.47 -7.41 6.62
N LYS A 121 -2.34 -6.49 6.21
CA LYS A 121 -1.91 -5.12 6.01
C LYS A 121 -1.42 -4.64 7.36
N GLN A 122 -0.11 -4.46 7.52
CA GLN A 122 0.45 -3.84 8.71
C GLN A 122 -0.06 -2.40 8.74
N TRP A 123 -1.16 -2.21 9.46
CA TRP A 123 -1.73 -0.89 9.69
C TRP A 123 -0.96 -0.24 10.82
N GLY A 124 -0.40 0.94 10.54
CA GLY A 124 0.49 1.62 11.45
C GLY A 124 1.94 1.14 11.30
N GLY A 125 2.80 1.70 12.15
CA GLY A 125 4.25 1.54 12.03
C GLY A 125 4.85 2.44 10.95
N ARG A 126 6.13 2.19 10.67
CA ARG A 126 6.89 2.94 9.68
C ARG A 126 6.37 2.61 8.29
N MET A 127 5.96 3.64 7.54
CA MET A 127 5.66 3.49 6.12
C MET A 127 6.88 3.91 5.31
N GLU A 128 7.64 2.93 4.79
CA GLU A 128 8.86 3.21 4.01
C GLU A 128 8.61 4.17 2.85
N ALA A 129 7.44 4.11 2.21
CA ALA A 129 7.05 5.03 1.14
C ALA A 129 6.91 6.51 1.57
N ARG A 130 6.74 6.79 2.87
CA ARG A 130 6.64 8.15 3.44
C ARG A 130 7.91 8.55 4.21
N SER A 131 8.78 7.60 4.52
CA SER A 131 10.02 7.87 5.25
C SER A 131 10.98 8.70 4.39
N LEU A 132 11.65 9.68 5.01
CA LEU A 132 12.63 10.53 4.30
C LEU A 132 13.89 9.74 3.92
N MET A 133 14.21 8.69 4.67
CA MET A 133 15.43 7.90 4.58
C MET A 133 15.06 6.41 4.76
N SER A 134 15.92 5.47 4.36
CA SER A 134 15.74 4.05 4.69
C SER A 134 16.20 3.75 6.12
N LEU A 135 15.73 2.63 6.72
CA LEU A 135 16.16 2.22 8.05
C LEU A 135 17.68 2.01 8.16
N GLU A 136 18.31 1.53 7.09
CA GLU A 136 19.76 1.25 7.04
C GLU A 136 20.57 2.55 7.05
N GLU A 137 20.14 3.54 6.25
CA GLU A 137 20.76 4.86 6.21
C GLU A 137 20.61 5.61 7.54
N GLU A 138 19.45 5.53 8.20
CA GLU A 138 19.25 6.13 9.52
C GLU A 138 20.18 5.51 10.57
N ARG A 139 20.32 4.18 10.56
CA ARG A 139 21.28 3.47 11.44
C ARG A 139 22.71 3.91 11.18
N LYS A 140 23.09 4.05 9.91
CA LYS A 140 24.43 4.51 9.53
C LYS A 140 24.68 5.93 10.04
N LEU A 141 23.72 6.82 9.88
CA LEU A 141 23.79 8.20 10.39
C LEU A 141 23.95 8.24 11.91
N LEU A 142 23.15 7.45 12.64
CA LEU A 142 23.24 7.40 14.09
C LEU A 142 24.55 6.78 14.58
N LYS A 143 25.09 5.79 13.87
CA LYS A 143 26.43 5.24 14.18
C LYS A 143 27.53 6.28 14.00
N GLU A 144 27.47 7.10 12.95
CA GLU A 144 28.43 8.21 12.77
C GLU A 144 28.33 9.21 13.93
N VAL A 145 27.11 9.60 14.30
CA VAL A 145 26.86 10.47 15.48
C VAL A 145 27.40 9.83 16.77
N GLU A 146 27.21 8.53 16.96
CA GLU A 146 27.75 7.79 18.12
C GLU A 146 29.28 7.79 18.13
N THR A 147 29.93 7.52 16.99
CA THR A 147 31.40 7.53 16.91
C THR A 147 32.00 8.89 17.23
N GLU A 148 31.35 9.97 16.80
CA GLU A 148 31.79 11.33 17.11
C GLU A 148 31.56 11.68 18.59
N ALA A 149 30.43 11.29 19.16
CA ALA A 149 30.19 11.44 20.60
C ALA A 149 31.24 10.68 21.44
N LEU A 150 31.62 9.47 21.02
CA LEU A 150 32.66 8.67 21.66
C LEU A 150 34.06 9.30 21.54
N SER A 151 34.31 10.12 20.51
CA SER A 151 35.56 10.88 20.35
C SER A 151 35.69 12.05 21.35
N GLY A 152 34.71 12.24 22.24
CA GLY A 152 34.69 13.29 23.26
C GLY A 152 33.99 14.58 22.82
N GLN A 153 33.37 14.59 21.63
CA GLN A 153 32.61 15.74 21.16
C GLN A 153 31.23 15.80 21.81
N ILE A 154 30.85 16.96 22.33
CA ILE A 154 29.51 17.21 22.85
C ILE A 154 28.62 17.60 21.67
N LEU A 155 27.81 16.65 21.19
CA LEU A 155 26.86 16.88 20.10
C LEU A 155 25.54 17.44 20.64
N ILE A 156 25.14 18.60 20.11
CA ILE A 156 23.85 19.21 20.40
C ILE A 156 22.84 18.74 19.36
N TYR A 157 21.56 18.76 19.72
CA TYR A 157 20.44 18.51 18.81
C TYR A 157 20.58 19.20 17.44
N LYS A 158 21.01 20.48 17.44
CA LYS A 158 21.19 21.28 16.22
C LYS A 158 22.27 20.71 15.30
N ASP A 159 23.34 20.14 15.85
CA ASP A 159 24.42 19.55 15.08
C ASP A 159 23.94 18.28 14.38
N ILE A 160 23.14 17.47 15.07
CA ILE A 160 22.55 16.24 14.51
C ILE A 160 21.53 16.60 13.43
N LYS A 161 20.67 17.60 13.68
CA LYS A 161 19.72 18.10 12.68
C LYS A 161 20.45 18.59 11.43
N GLY A 162 21.50 19.40 11.58
CA GLY A 162 22.29 19.90 10.46
C GLY A 162 22.92 18.78 9.63
N LYS A 163 23.43 17.71 10.25
CA LYS A 163 23.95 16.54 9.52
C LYS A 163 22.88 15.80 8.73
N ILE A 164 21.68 15.66 9.29
CA ILE A 164 20.54 15.06 8.60
C ILE A 164 20.20 15.91 7.38
N GLU A 165 20.09 17.23 7.54
CA GLU A 165 19.76 18.16 6.45
C GLU A 165 20.82 18.17 5.35
N LEU A 166 22.11 18.12 5.71
CA LEU A 166 23.22 18.01 4.76
C LEU A 166 23.16 16.72 3.94
N LYS A 167 22.85 15.59 4.57
CA LYS A 167 22.68 14.31 3.85
C LYS A 167 21.43 14.29 2.96
N MET A 168 20.37 14.95 3.41
CA MET A 168 19.08 14.96 2.73
C MET A 168 18.97 16.04 1.63
N GLY A 169 19.84 17.05 1.66
CA GLY A 169 19.80 18.21 0.77
C GLY A 169 18.56 19.09 0.95
N ARG A 170 17.87 18.99 2.09
CA ARG A 170 16.67 19.77 2.41
C ARG A 170 16.53 19.96 3.92
N GLU A 171 15.79 20.99 4.29
CA GLU A 171 15.40 21.24 5.68
C GLU A 171 14.46 20.15 6.20
N VAL A 172 14.61 19.81 7.47
CA VAL A 172 13.87 18.74 8.12
C VAL A 172 13.16 19.27 9.36
N SER A 173 11.95 18.77 9.63
CA SER A 173 11.20 19.19 10.82
C SER A 173 11.83 18.67 12.10
N ASP A 174 11.62 19.40 13.20
CA ASP A 174 12.18 18.98 14.48
C ASP A 174 11.60 17.65 14.95
N ASP A 175 10.30 17.44 14.70
CA ASP A 175 9.58 16.20 14.98
C ASP A 175 10.20 14.99 14.30
N TYR A 176 10.67 15.13 13.06
CA TYR A 176 11.31 14.01 12.36
C TYR A 176 12.58 13.54 13.07
N VAL A 177 13.40 14.49 13.53
CA VAL A 177 14.64 14.16 14.26
C VAL A 177 14.31 13.42 15.56
N TRP A 178 13.26 13.85 16.27
CA TRP A 178 12.79 13.16 17.49
C TRP A 178 12.19 11.78 17.21
N ASP A 179 11.41 11.63 16.15
CA ASP A 179 10.86 10.34 15.72
C ASP A 179 11.96 9.37 15.31
N LEU A 180 13.03 9.87 14.66
CA LEU A 180 14.22 9.09 14.33
C LEU A 180 14.89 8.57 15.61
N PHE A 181 15.14 9.43 16.60
CA PHE A 181 15.69 8.99 17.88
C PHE A 181 14.80 7.97 18.60
N LYS A 182 13.48 8.21 18.62
CA LYS A 182 12.51 7.32 19.24
C LYS A 182 12.46 5.95 18.55
N GLY A 183 12.48 5.93 17.22
CA GLY A 183 12.48 4.71 16.40
C GLY A 183 13.71 3.84 16.60
N HIS A 184 14.87 4.46 16.82
CA HIS A 184 16.14 3.76 17.09
C HIS A 184 16.41 3.51 18.58
N HIS A 185 15.38 3.62 19.43
CA HIS A 185 15.46 3.38 20.88
C HIS A 185 16.49 4.25 21.60
N TRP A 186 16.80 5.43 21.07
CA TRP A 186 17.71 6.37 21.69
C TRP A 186 17.07 6.89 22.99
N LYS A 187 17.72 6.63 24.13
CA LYS A 187 17.23 7.06 25.45
C LYS A 187 18.12 8.17 25.98
N LYS A 188 17.51 9.32 26.28
CA LYS A 188 18.18 10.38 27.04
C LYS A 188 18.51 9.84 28.45
N LYS A 189 19.79 9.64 28.73
CA LYS A 189 20.27 9.28 30.06
C LYS A 189 20.30 10.55 30.91
N VAL A 190 19.28 10.72 31.73
CA VAL A 190 19.28 11.75 32.78
C VAL A 190 19.68 11.06 34.09
N PRO A 191 20.68 11.57 34.83
CA PRO A 191 20.95 11.08 36.18
C PRO A 191 19.66 11.12 36.99
N ARG A 192 19.40 10.10 37.82
CA ARG A 192 18.27 10.20 38.75
C ARG A 192 18.48 11.43 39.62
N GLY A 193 17.46 12.28 39.69
CA GLY A 193 17.49 13.45 40.57
C GLY A 193 17.70 12.99 42.01
N SER A 194 18.83 13.36 42.60
CA SER A 194 19.07 13.19 44.02
C SER A 194 18.76 14.52 44.71
N HIS A 195 18.01 14.46 45.81
CA HIS A 195 17.74 15.65 46.60
C HIS A 195 19.07 16.13 47.22
N PRO A 196 19.42 17.43 47.18
CA PRO A 196 20.72 17.93 47.66
C PRO A 196 21.02 17.58 49.12
N LYS A 197 19.97 17.50 49.96
CA LYS A 197 20.07 17.12 51.38
C LYS A 197 19.87 15.62 51.64
N SER A 198 19.94 14.78 50.62
CA SER A 198 19.75 13.34 50.84
C SER A 198 21.05 12.69 51.27
N GLU A 199 21.19 12.49 52.58
CA GLU A 199 22.25 11.66 53.13
C GLU A 199 21.79 10.19 53.13
N GLU A 200 22.67 9.30 52.67
CA GLU A 200 22.38 7.86 52.56
C GLU A 200 22.13 7.23 53.95
N GLY A 201 22.83 7.71 54.98
CA GLY A 201 22.66 7.27 56.37
C GLY A 201 21.24 7.53 56.90
N THR A 202 20.71 8.74 56.72
CA THR A 202 19.36 9.11 57.18
C THR A 202 18.26 8.37 56.42
N ARG A 203 18.50 7.98 55.15
CA ARG A 203 17.58 7.15 54.36
C ARG A 203 17.52 5.71 54.85
N GLN A 204 18.67 5.14 55.24
CA GLN A 204 18.76 3.78 55.77
C GLN A 204 18.08 3.70 57.14
N GLU A 205 18.26 4.73 57.98
CA GLU A 205 17.67 4.83 59.30
C GLU A 205 16.15 5.11 59.25
N TYR A 206 15.69 5.92 58.29
CA TYR A 206 14.26 6.19 58.08
C TYR A 206 13.50 5.05 57.39
N LYS A 207 14.19 4.12 56.71
CA LYS A 207 13.57 2.92 56.14
C LYS A 207 13.01 2.08 57.30
N LYS A 208 11.72 2.30 57.61
CA LYS A 208 11.01 1.63 58.69
C LYS A 208 11.21 0.12 58.58
N ASN A 209 11.90 -0.45 59.57
CA ASN A 209 11.89 -1.88 59.87
C ASN A 209 10.48 -2.25 60.37
N SER A 210 9.47 -2.23 59.51
CA SER A 210 8.18 -2.82 59.86
C SER A 210 8.36 -4.33 59.92
N ARG A 211 8.46 -4.88 61.14
CA ARG A 211 8.30 -6.31 61.37
C ARG A 211 6.86 -6.67 60.98
N ASN A 212 6.72 -7.64 60.07
CA ASN A 212 5.45 -8.34 59.84
C ASN A 212 5.08 -9.15 61.09
#